data_AF-A0A2H6KK98-F1
#
_entry.id   AF-A0A2H6KK98-F1
#
_cell.length_a   1.000
_cell.length_b   1.000
_cell.length_c   1.000
_cell.angle_alpha   90.00
_cell.angle_beta   90.00
_cell.angle_gamma   90.00
#
_symmetry.space_group_name_H-M   'P 1'
#
loop_
_entity.id
_entity.type
_entity.pdbx_description
1 polymer ?
#
loop_
_entity_poly.entity_id
_entity_poly.type
_entity_poly.pdbx_seq_one_letter_code
_entity_poly.pdbx_strand_id
1 'polypeptide(L)'
;MCHFIFFNFYLTFFSTFFTHLNCLGHYSFNNSAKSHCQSLNDELDLLKNSDNSQNDSKIDELKSQLKDHVAKYHSLSESDRTAQLKDIHSRMVSLAELSGKLGQFIGQSDAVTNAIKNGIDSIIDSDNEFKSLRNSPSPPAQSSAAVSAEPINDVKLSKKIQQFEEKIKLLESKKNGQNPPLSSEDSRLLSSYQSKLDALQKLRSLNDSLNSLSSNNDNNCKNLLDNLCTGLEKFLGYEKGNYTGSGIVYSDLDRLCDGVMSFLHGVLETVKDDDNVTTYDNDKSNDINNVLDNLHNSVGKGREAFGEAVTQVEERTNKVTTELGKYYKEVQGSDLFPLAYQLEAWMRTVESVDWDIRDISDNHSNILDSTLRIQLAHEIAPVKKVVEHLKGVAKNMTDGNKVKHVDDEIAAKENEVTQLITEKCQQLLKALTERFDLIEEKTRKFGTERAEQLGPLLQSVKQLVTDVGHAEKSAQALAQHYDRDILNGLQTISGKAFYQCSAKGNSGLDQIMDDLDRAKESLRWILEDK
;
A
#
# COMPACT_ATOMS: atom_id res chain seq x y z
N MET A 1 1.75 -3.50 -35.60
CA MET A 1 1.46 -3.28 -37.03
C MET A 1 2.79 -3.08 -37.76
N CYS A 2 3.55 -4.16 -37.95
CA CYS A 2 4.78 -4.14 -38.75
C CYS A 2 4.56 -5.05 -39.95
N HIS A 3 4.42 -4.43 -41.12
CA HIS A 3 4.55 -5.09 -42.40
C HIS A 3 5.95 -5.69 -42.49
N PHE A 4 6.02 -7.02 -42.49
CA PHE A 4 7.24 -7.76 -42.82
C PHE A 4 7.63 -7.43 -44.26
N ILE A 5 8.74 -6.70 -44.41
CA ILE A 5 9.38 -6.40 -45.68
C ILE A 5 10.07 -7.69 -46.14
N PHE A 6 9.33 -8.51 -46.90
CA PHE A 6 9.88 -9.62 -47.69
C PHE A 6 9.49 -9.46 -49.16
N PHE A 7 9.58 -8.24 -49.70
CA PHE A 7 9.27 -7.97 -51.10
C PHE A 7 10.15 -6.81 -51.62
N ASN A 8 11.45 -7.05 -51.73
CA ASN A 8 12.35 -6.11 -52.45
C ASN A 8 13.29 -6.78 -53.45
N PHE A 9 12.95 -7.99 -53.90
CA PHE A 9 13.53 -8.60 -55.10
C PHE A 9 12.52 -8.71 -56.26
N TYR A 10 11.35 -8.08 -56.12
CA TYR A 10 10.23 -8.23 -57.06
C TYR A 10 10.04 -7.04 -58.01
N LEU A 11 10.82 -5.96 -57.92
CA LEU A 11 10.52 -4.73 -58.68
C LEU A 11 11.27 -4.53 -60.01
N THR A 12 12.24 -5.38 -60.38
CA THR A 12 12.94 -5.25 -61.68
C THR A 12 12.57 -6.35 -62.67
N PHE A 13 12.06 -7.50 -62.21
CA PHE A 13 11.61 -8.59 -63.09
C PHE A 13 10.12 -8.46 -63.50
N PHE A 14 9.32 -7.68 -62.76
CA PHE A 14 7.86 -7.59 -62.97
C PHE A 14 7.42 -6.58 -64.05
N SER A 15 8.19 -5.53 -64.31
CA SER A 15 7.80 -4.51 -65.29
C SER A 15 7.77 -5.06 -66.73
N THR A 16 8.68 -5.98 -67.05
CA THR A 16 8.77 -6.59 -68.39
C THR A 16 7.70 -7.66 -68.62
N PHE A 17 7.32 -8.44 -67.60
CA PHE A 17 6.29 -9.49 -67.73
C PHE A 17 4.87 -8.90 -67.89
N PHE A 18 4.60 -7.76 -67.26
CA PHE A 18 3.29 -7.10 -67.32
C PHE A 18 2.91 -6.60 -68.72
N THR A 19 3.89 -6.19 -69.52
CA THR A 19 3.63 -5.74 -70.90
C THR A 19 3.25 -6.88 -71.85
N HIS A 20 3.67 -8.12 -71.55
CA HIS A 20 3.38 -9.31 -72.37
C HIS A 20 1.95 -9.83 -72.20
N LEU A 21 1.40 -9.81 -70.99
CA LEU A 21 0.03 -10.31 -70.71
C LEU A 21 -1.06 -9.41 -71.31
N ASN A 22 -0.83 -8.09 -71.38
CA ASN A 22 -1.80 -7.11 -71.89
C ASN A 22 -2.07 -7.22 -73.41
N CYS A 23 -1.30 -8.02 -74.16
CA CYS A 23 -1.51 -8.25 -75.60
C CYS A 23 -2.25 -9.56 -75.93
N LEU A 24 -2.48 -10.45 -74.96
CA LEU A 24 -3.17 -11.73 -75.14
C LEU A 24 -4.72 -11.63 -75.03
N GLY A 25 -5.28 -10.42 -75.08
CA GLY A 25 -6.71 -10.17 -75.31
C GLY A 25 -7.69 -10.65 -74.23
N HIS A 26 -7.24 -11.25 -73.12
CA HIS A 26 -8.14 -11.85 -72.14
C HIS A 26 -8.14 -11.21 -70.74
N TYR A 27 -7.18 -10.35 -70.39
CA TYR A 27 -7.21 -9.60 -69.13
C TYR A 27 -6.51 -8.24 -69.26
N SER A 28 -7.23 -7.16 -68.95
CA SER A 28 -6.69 -5.80 -68.83
C SER A 28 -6.73 -5.40 -67.35
N PHE A 29 -5.55 -5.26 -66.73
CA PHE A 29 -5.44 -4.87 -65.32
C PHE A 29 -5.81 -3.41 -65.05
N ASN A 30 -5.99 -2.59 -66.09
CA ASN A 30 -6.36 -1.18 -65.99
C ASN A 30 -7.84 -0.92 -66.35
N ASN A 31 -8.71 -1.95 -66.38
CA ASN A 31 -10.12 -1.81 -66.80
C ASN A 31 -10.32 -1.13 -68.17
N SER A 32 -9.28 -1.11 -69.02
CA SER A 32 -9.35 -0.64 -70.40
C SER A 32 -9.74 -1.81 -71.29
N ALA A 33 -10.78 -1.66 -72.12
CA ALA A 33 -11.24 -2.71 -73.04
C ALA A 33 -10.26 -2.99 -74.22
N LYS A 34 -9.08 -2.34 -74.25
CA LYS A 34 -8.17 -2.35 -75.39
C LYS A 34 -6.81 -2.94 -75.02
N SER A 35 -6.25 -3.80 -75.87
CA SER A 35 -4.90 -4.33 -75.72
C SER A 35 -3.84 -3.23 -75.86
N HIS A 36 -2.61 -3.48 -75.39
CA HIS A 36 -1.53 -2.48 -75.48
C HIS A 36 -1.27 -2.05 -76.94
N CYS A 37 -1.25 -3.01 -77.88
CA CYS A 37 -1.16 -2.73 -79.31
C CYS A 37 -2.35 -1.91 -79.85
N GLN A 38 -3.58 -2.19 -79.38
CA GLN A 38 -4.76 -1.41 -79.77
C GLN A 38 -4.69 0.03 -79.24
N SER A 39 -4.23 0.22 -78.00
CA SER A 39 -4.05 1.56 -77.42
C SER A 39 -3.04 2.40 -78.20
N LEU A 40 -1.89 1.81 -78.58
CA LEU A 40 -0.88 2.46 -79.41
C LEU A 40 -1.42 2.82 -80.80
N ASN A 41 -2.22 1.93 -81.40
CA ASN A 41 -2.77 2.16 -82.73
C ASN A 41 -3.86 3.25 -82.74
N ASP A 42 -4.70 3.30 -81.69
CA ASP A 42 -5.70 4.35 -81.53
C ASP A 42 -5.07 5.73 -81.27
N GLU A 43 -3.98 5.78 -80.49
CA GLU A 43 -3.24 7.02 -80.25
C GLU A 43 -2.56 7.51 -81.54
N LEU A 44 -2.06 6.60 -82.37
CA LEU A 44 -1.56 6.90 -83.71
C LEU A 44 -2.65 7.47 -84.63
N ASP A 45 -3.85 6.90 -84.59
CA ASP A 45 -4.96 7.37 -85.42
C ASP A 45 -5.53 8.72 -84.95
N LEU A 46 -5.51 9.00 -83.63
CA LEU A 46 -5.85 10.32 -83.09
C LEU A 46 -4.84 11.39 -83.53
N LEU A 47 -3.54 11.09 -83.47
CA LEU A 47 -2.49 12.05 -83.80
C LEU A 47 -2.41 12.37 -85.31
N LYS A 48 -2.72 11.40 -86.19
CA LYS A 48 -2.75 11.62 -87.65
C LYS A 48 -3.87 12.56 -88.11
N ASN A 49 -4.96 12.68 -87.35
CA ASN A 49 -6.13 13.47 -87.73
C ASN A 49 -6.09 14.93 -87.22
N SER A 50 -4.98 15.35 -86.62
CA SER A 50 -4.79 16.71 -86.07
C SER A 50 -3.77 17.48 -86.89
N ASP A 51 -4.17 18.60 -87.52
CA ASP A 51 -3.31 19.51 -88.31
C ASP A 51 -2.34 20.32 -87.41
N ASN A 52 -1.35 19.64 -86.83
CA ASN A 52 -0.28 20.28 -86.07
C ASN A 52 1.07 19.63 -86.37
N SER A 53 2.06 20.42 -86.82
CA SER A 53 3.38 19.93 -87.25
C SER A 53 4.25 19.35 -86.13
N GLN A 54 3.83 19.46 -84.86
CA GLN A 54 4.46 18.77 -83.73
C GLN A 54 4.06 17.29 -83.59
N ASN A 55 3.05 16.81 -84.33
CA ASN A 55 2.55 15.44 -84.20
C ASN A 55 3.43 14.40 -84.92
N ASP A 56 4.19 14.78 -85.93
CA ASP A 56 4.96 13.84 -86.76
C ASP A 56 6.02 13.08 -85.98
N SER A 57 6.77 13.76 -85.10
CA SER A 57 7.78 13.12 -84.24
C SER A 57 7.16 12.12 -83.26
N LYS A 58 5.95 12.42 -82.75
CA LYS A 58 5.26 11.54 -81.80
C LYS A 58 4.64 10.33 -82.50
N ILE A 59 4.18 10.50 -83.73
CA ILE A 59 3.70 9.41 -84.60
C ILE A 59 4.83 8.44 -84.92
N ASP A 60 6.02 8.93 -85.25
CA ASP A 60 7.16 8.05 -85.57
C ASP A 60 7.68 7.30 -84.34
N GLU A 61 7.72 7.95 -83.18
CA GLU A 61 8.02 7.31 -81.89
C GLU A 61 7.03 6.17 -81.59
N LEU A 62 5.72 6.43 -81.67
CA LEU A 62 4.68 5.42 -81.41
C LEU A 62 4.70 4.28 -82.43
N LYS A 63 4.97 4.57 -83.72
CA LYS A 63 5.17 3.53 -84.75
C LYS A 63 6.39 2.65 -84.44
N SER A 64 7.49 3.25 -83.98
CA SER A 64 8.68 2.50 -83.60
C SER A 64 8.39 1.58 -82.41
N GLN A 65 7.73 2.10 -81.37
CA GLN A 65 7.35 1.32 -80.20
C GLN A 65 6.42 0.14 -80.55
N LEU A 66 5.43 0.36 -81.41
CA LEU A 66 4.53 -0.71 -81.87
C LEU A 66 5.28 -1.77 -82.68
N LYS A 67 6.16 -1.34 -83.59
CA LYS A 67 6.97 -2.24 -84.43
C LYS A 67 7.90 -3.09 -83.58
N ASP A 68 8.58 -2.49 -82.60
CA ASP A 68 9.47 -3.21 -81.69
C ASP A 68 8.71 -4.19 -80.81
N HIS A 69 7.51 -3.81 -80.33
CA HIS A 69 6.65 -4.71 -79.56
C HIS A 69 6.20 -5.94 -80.38
N VAL A 70 5.72 -5.72 -81.62
CA VAL A 70 5.29 -6.80 -82.51
C VAL A 70 6.45 -7.73 -82.87
N ALA A 71 7.60 -7.16 -83.24
CA ALA A 71 8.79 -7.94 -83.55
C ALA A 71 9.26 -8.80 -82.36
N LYS A 72 9.16 -8.26 -81.14
CA LYS A 72 9.66 -8.94 -79.94
C LYS A 72 8.70 -10.02 -79.40
N TYR A 73 7.38 -9.80 -79.51
CA TYR A 73 6.41 -10.65 -78.81
C TYR A 73 5.41 -11.39 -79.70
N HIS A 74 5.23 -10.98 -80.97
CA HIS A 74 4.27 -11.59 -81.88
C HIS A 74 4.91 -12.34 -83.07
N SER A 75 6.19 -12.10 -83.35
CA SER A 75 6.94 -12.74 -84.42
C SER A 75 7.70 -14.00 -83.98
N LEU A 76 7.10 -14.84 -83.12
CA LEU A 76 7.71 -16.11 -82.73
C LEU A 76 7.61 -17.12 -83.88
N SER A 77 8.76 -17.67 -84.29
CA SER A 77 8.81 -18.78 -85.25
C SER A 77 8.20 -20.06 -84.65
N GLU A 78 7.82 -21.02 -85.50
CA GLU A 78 7.30 -22.31 -85.03
C GLU A 78 8.33 -23.08 -84.16
N SER A 79 9.63 -22.90 -84.45
CA SER A 79 10.72 -23.39 -83.61
C SER A 79 10.73 -22.75 -82.22
N ASP A 80 10.49 -21.44 -82.10
CA ASP A 80 10.47 -20.76 -80.81
C ASP A 80 9.27 -21.18 -79.97
N ARG A 81 8.10 -21.37 -80.61
CA ARG A 81 6.90 -21.90 -79.94
C ARG A 81 7.13 -23.30 -79.40
N THR A 82 7.79 -24.15 -80.19
CA THR A 82 8.11 -25.53 -79.78
C THR A 82 9.13 -25.54 -78.63
N ALA A 83 10.13 -24.66 -78.66
CA ALA A 83 11.12 -24.52 -77.60
C ALA A 83 10.48 -24.04 -76.29
N GLN A 84 9.60 -23.04 -76.34
CA GLN A 84 8.86 -22.54 -75.18
C GLN A 84 7.91 -23.59 -74.60
N LEU A 85 7.21 -24.35 -75.45
CA LEU A 85 6.34 -25.44 -74.99
C LEU A 85 7.15 -26.53 -74.26
N LYS A 86 8.34 -26.87 -74.79
CA LYS A 86 9.26 -27.81 -74.13
C LYS A 86 9.76 -27.28 -72.78
N ASP A 87 10.04 -25.98 -72.67
CA ASP A 87 10.40 -25.33 -71.41
C ASP A 87 9.25 -25.42 -70.39
N ILE A 88 8.03 -25.09 -70.79
CA ILE A 88 6.84 -25.21 -69.94
C ILE A 88 6.66 -26.65 -69.43
N HIS A 89 6.77 -27.64 -70.32
CA HIS A 89 6.69 -29.05 -69.93
C HIS A 89 7.77 -29.42 -68.90
N SER A 90 9.01 -28.97 -69.09
CA SER A 90 10.13 -29.18 -68.17
C SER A 90 9.86 -28.55 -66.79
N ARG A 91 9.31 -27.33 -66.77
CA ARG A 91 8.94 -26.63 -65.53
C ARG A 91 7.77 -27.29 -64.82
N MET A 92 6.79 -27.82 -65.55
CA MET A 92 5.69 -28.60 -64.96
C MET A 92 6.18 -29.87 -64.29
N VAL A 93 7.15 -30.57 -64.89
CA VAL A 93 7.76 -31.77 -64.29
C VAL A 93 8.55 -31.41 -63.03
N SER A 94 9.38 -30.37 -63.10
CA SER A 94 10.12 -29.88 -61.93
C SER A 94 9.20 -29.47 -60.78
N LEU A 95 8.08 -28.80 -61.11
CA LEU A 95 7.07 -28.42 -60.12
C LEU A 95 6.39 -29.66 -59.51
N ALA A 96 6.09 -30.68 -60.31
CA ALA A 96 5.52 -31.93 -59.82
C ALA A 96 6.48 -32.66 -58.86
N GLU A 97 7.78 -32.70 -59.16
CA GLU A 97 8.80 -33.28 -58.27
C GLU A 97 8.90 -32.53 -56.94
N LEU A 98 8.94 -31.20 -56.99
CA LEU A 98 8.93 -30.35 -55.79
C LEU A 98 7.64 -30.52 -54.99
N SER A 99 6.51 -30.64 -55.68
CA SER A 99 5.21 -30.87 -55.06
C SER A 99 5.15 -32.25 -54.40
N GLY A 100 5.74 -33.29 -55.00
CA GLY A 100 5.89 -34.60 -54.38
C GLY A 100 6.65 -34.53 -53.05
N LYS A 101 7.79 -33.82 -53.04
CA LYS A 101 8.57 -33.58 -51.81
C LYS A 101 7.80 -32.77 -50.78
N LEU A 102 7.08 -31.74 -51.22
CA LEU A 102 6.25 -30.93 -50.35
C LEU A 102 5.12 -31.76 -49.74
N GLY A 103 4.47 -32.61 -50.54
CA GLY A 103 3.43 -33.53 -50.08
C GLY A 103 3.94 -34.50 -49.00
N GLN A 104 5.17 -34.99 -49.12
CA GLN A 104 5.79 -35.80 -48.06
C GLN A 104 5.94 -35.02 -46.73
N PHE A 105 6.11 -33.69 -46.80
CA PHE A 105 6.26 -32.83 -45.64
C PHE A 105 4.91 -32.43 -45.03
N ILE A 106 3.95 -31.98 -45.85
CA ILE A 106 2.67 -31.42 -45.38
C ILE A 106 1.48 -32.38 -45.44
N GLY A 107 1.63 -33.54 -46.07
CA GLY A 107 0.54 -34.48 -46.36
C GLY A 107 -0.22 -34.17 -47.65
N GLN A 108 -1.35 -34.87 -47.85
CA GLN A 108 -2.17 -34.72 -49.06
C GLN A 108 -2.83 -33.34 -49.13
N SER A 109 -2.69 -32.67 -50.27
CA SER A 109 -3.36 -31.41 -50.61
C SER A 109 -3.84 -31.47 -52.05
N ASP A 110 -4.97 -30.83 -52.35
CA ASP A 110 -5.52 -30.77 -53.71
C ASP A 110 -4.53 -30.11 -54.68
N ALA A 111 -3.85 -29.04 -54.25
CA ALA A 111 -2.87 -28.33 -55.07
C ALA A 111 -1.64 -29.21 -55.38
N VAL A 112 -1.13 -29.93 -54.38
CA VAL A 112 -0.02 -30.87 -54.53
C VAL A 112 -0.41 -32.03 -55.45
N THR A 113 -1.58 -32.61 -55.21
CA THR A 113 -2.12 -33.73 -55.99
C THR A 113 -2.31 -33.32 -57.46
N ASN A 114 -2.85 -32.12 -57.72
CA ASN A 114 -3.05 -31.61 -59.06
C ASN A 114 -1.72 -31.30 -59.76
N ALA A 115 -0.73 -30.73 -59.07
CA ALA A 115 0.59 -30.49 -59.63
C ALA A 115 1.28 -31.79 -60.06
N ILE A 116 1.21 -32.84 -59.23
CA ILE A 116 1.76 -34.17 -59.55
C ILE A 116 1.03 -34.78 -60.76
N LYS A 117 -0.31 -34.75 -60.79
CA LYS A 117 -1.11 -35.24 -61.94
C LYS A 117 -0.77 -34.50 -63.24
N ASN A 118 -0.66 -33.17 -63.19
CA ASN A 118 -0.29 -32.35 -64.35
C ASN A 118 1.13 -32.66 -64.84
N GLY A 119 2.08 -32.93 -63.93
CA GLY A 119 3.43 -33.38 -64.30
C GLY A 119 3.43 -34.76 -64.96
N ILE A 120 2.64 -35.69 -64.43
CA ILE A 120 2.41 -37.02 -65.03
C ILE A 120 1.86 -36.88 -66.45
N ASP A 121 0.83 -36.07 -66.64
CA ASP A 121 0.23 -35.82 -67.96
C ASP A 121 1.22 -35.17 -68.93
N SER A 122 1.99 -34.19 -68.47
CA SER A 122 3.04 -33.53 -69.27
C SER A 122 4.09 -34.53 -69.78
N ILE A 123 4.53 -35.49 -68.94
CA ILE A 123 5.46 -36.55 -69.37
C ILE A 123 4.78 -37.47 -70.38
N ILE A 124 3.55 -37.93 -70.11
CA ILE A 124 2.82 -38.85 -70.99
C ILE A 124 2.58 -38.22 -72.37
N ASP A 125 2.23 -36.94 -72.42
CA ASP A 125 1.93 -36.23 -73.66
C ASP A 125 3.20 -35.79 -74.43
N SER A 126 4.38 -35.87 -73.80
CA SER A 126 5.66 -35.50 -74.43
C SER A 126 6.12 -36.46 -75.53
N ASP A 127 5.69 -37.73 -75.51
CA ASP A 127 6.05 -38.73 -76.53
C ASP A 127 4.86 -39.65 -76.84
N ASN A 128 4.60 -39.89 -78.13
CA ASN A 128 3.49 -40.75 -78.57
C ASN A 128 3.62 -42.19 -78.04
N GLU A 129 4.82 -42.69 -77.77
CA GLU A 129 5.03 -44.01 -77.19
C GLU A 129 4.53 -44.10 -75.73
N PHE A 130 4.48 -42.97 -75.01
CA PHE A 130 4.05 -42.90 -73.62
C PHE A 130 2.54 -42.80 -73.47
N LYS A 131 1.81 -42.27 -74.46
CA LYS A 131 0.33 -42.16 -74.44
C LYS A 131 -0.39 -43.47 -74.12
N SER A 132 0.20 -44.59 -74.54
CA SER A 132 -0.32 -45.93 -74.25
C SER A 132 -0.28 -46.32 -72.76
N LEU A 133 0.40 -45.56 -71.91
CA LEU A 133 0.50 -45.78 -70.46
C LEU A 133 -0.73 -45.28 -69.68
N ARG A 134 -1.57 -44.44 -70.29
CA ARG A 134 -2.84 -44.03 -69.67
C ARG A 134 -3.75 -45.24 -69.47
N ASN A 135 -4.34 -45.35 -68.29
CA ASN A 135 -5.42 -46.29 -68.03
C ASN A 135 -6.64 -45.89 -68.87
N SER A 136 -7.30 -46.85 -69.55
CA SER A 136 -8.53 -46.57 -70.31
C SER A 136 -9.64 -46.10 -69.35
N PRO A 137 -10.41 -45.05 -69.70
CA PRO A 137 -11.57 -44.68 -68.90
C PRO A 137 -12.57 -45.85 -68.96
N SER A 138 -12.84 -46.49 -67.82
CA SER A 138 -13.99 -47.38 -67.71
C SER A 138 -15.27 -46.55 -67.79
N PRO A 139 -16.38 -47.08 -68.35
CA PRO A 139 -17.65 -46.35 -68.42
C PRO A 139 -18.14 -45.96 -67.02
N PRO A 140 -18.91 -44.86 -66.88
CA PRO A 140 -19.42 -44.44 -65.59
C PRO A 140 -20.49 -45.42 -65.10
N ALA A 141 -20.11 -46.39 -64.28
CA ALA A 141 -21.05 -47.18 -63.49
C ALA A 141 -21.27 -46.47 -62.15
N GLN A 142 -22.50 -46.04 -61.91
CA GLN A 142 -22.97 -45.52 -60.64
C GLN A 142 -22.64 -46.49 -59.50
N SER A 143 -21.69 -46.14 -58.63
CA SER A 143 -21.74 -46.50 -57.21
C SER A 143 -20.80 -45.60 -56.41
N SER A 144 -21.31 -45.08 -55.29
CA SER A 144 -20.61 -44.24 -54.33
C SER A 144 -19.63 -45.06 -53.50
N ALA A 145 -18.40 -45.19 -53.98
CA ALA A 145 -17.23 -45.50 -53.16
C ALA A 145 -15.99 -45.00 -53.90
N ALA A 146 -15.23 -44.10 -53.27
CA ALA A 146 -14.01 -43.54 -53.82
C ALA A 146 -12.95 -44.63 -53.97
N VAL A 147 -12.91 -45.25 -55.15
CA VAL A 147 -11.78 -46.05 -55.61
C VAL A 147 -10.86 -45.09 -56.34
N SER A 148 -9.70 -44.80 -55.74
CA SER A 148 -8.61 -44.04 -56.31
C SER A 148 -8.18 -44.69 -57.63
N ALA A 149 -8.67 -44.16 -58.75
CA ALA A 149 -8.21 -44.56 -60.06
C ALA A 149 -6.74 -44.13 -60.21
N GLU A 150 -5.82 -45.09 -60.12
CA GLU A 150 -4.42 -44.91 -60.45
C GLU A 150 -4.30 -44.25 -61.85
N PRO A 151 -3.54 -43.15 -62.00
CA PRO A 151 -3.47 -42.44 -63.28
C PRO A 151 -2.74 -43.22 -64.38
N ILE A 152 -1.95 -44.24 -64.03
CA ILE A 152 -1.03 -44.95 -64.94
C ILE A 152 -1.12 -46.47 -64.74
N ASN A 153 -0.93 -47.24 -65.81
CA ASN A 153 -0.76 -48.69 -65.72
C ASN A 153 0.68 -49.06 -65.30
N ASP A 154 0.91 -49.34 -64.02
CA ASP A 154 2.26 -49.58 -63.46
C ASP A 154 2.97 -50.80 -64.07
N VAL A 155 2.21 -51.85 -64.40
CA VAL A 155 2.73 -53.05 -65.10
C VAL A 155 3.24 -52.69 -66.49
N LYS A 156 2.53 -51.82 -67.22
CA LYS A 156 2.91 -51.37 -68.57
C LYS A 156 4.08 -50.38 -68.53
N LEU A 157 4.14 -49.53 -67.51
CA LEU A 157 5.27 -48.63 -67.25
C LEU A 157 6.56 -49.43 -67.02
N SER A 158 6.52 -50.39 -66.11
CA SER A 158 7.65 -51.27 -65.82
C SER A 158 8.14 -52.03 -67.06
N LYS A 159 7.23 -52.57 -67.88
CA LYS A 159 7.58 -53.24 -69.16
C LYS A 159 8.25 -52.28 -70.14
N LYS A 160 7.79 -51.04 -70.27
CA LYS A 160 8.40 -50.04 -71.17
C LYS A 160 9.79 -49.62 -70.69
N ILE A 161 9.98 -49.44 -69.38
CA ILE A 161 11.30 -49.15 -68.79
C ILE A 161 12.28 -50.27 -69.15
N GLN A 162 11.91 -51.54 -68.93
CA GLN A 162 12.74 -52.69 -69.30
C GLN A 162 13.06 -52.73 -70.80
N GLN A 163 12.07 -52.47 -71.67
CA GLN A 163 12.28 -52.43 -73.12
C GLN A 163 13.32 -51.38 -73.54
N PHE A 164 13.30 -50.18 -72.94
CA PHE A 164 14.30 -49.16 -73.26
C PHE A 164 15.66 -49.47 -72.65
N GLU A 165 15.72 -50.03 -71.44
CA GLU A 165 16.97 -50.51 -70.83
C GLU A 165 17.65 -51.58 -71.70
N GLU A 166 16.89 -52.55 -72.23
CA GLU A 166 17.41 -53.57 -73.15
C GLU A 166 17.88 -52.97 -74.48
N LYS A 167 17.12 -52.04 -75.06
CA LYS A 167 17.53 -51.33 -76.30
C LYS A 167 18.80 -50.51 -76.11
N ILE A 168 18.94 -49.82 -74.97
CA ILE A 168 20.15 -49.08 -74.60
C ILE A 168 21.31 -50.05 -74.45
N LYS A 169 21.15 -51.14 -73.69
CA LYS A 169 22.19 -52.16 -73.50
C LYS A 169 22.64 -52.81 -74.81
N LEU A 170 21.71 -53.07 -75.74
CA LEU A 170 22.03 -53.59 -77.07
C LEU A 170 22.87 -52.60 -77.89
N LEU A 171 22.49 -51.31 -77.92
CA LEU A 171 23.24 -50.26 -78.61
C LEU A 171 24.62 -50.01 -77.97
N GLU A 172 24.72 -50.05 -76.65
CA GLU A 172 25.98 -49.96 -75.91
C GLU A 172 26.87 -51.18 -76.16
N SER A 173 26.31 -52.38 -76.32
CA SER A 173 27.11 -53.56 -76.68
C SER A 173 27.69 -53.48 -78.09
N LYS A 174 26.97 -52.85 -79.04
CA LYS A 174 27.49 -52.58 -80.40
C LYS A 174 28.67 -51.62 -80.39
N LYS A 175 28.71 -50.69 -79.42
CA LYS A 175 29.85 -49.78 -79.20
C LYS A 175 31.14 -50.52 -78.83
N ASN A 176 31.03 -51.68 -78.19
CA ASN A 176 32.19 -52.44 -77.68
C ASN A 176 32.65 -53.58 -78.62
N GLY A 177 31.90 -53.91 -79.67
CA GLY A 177 32.12 -55.10 -80.51
C GLY A 177 32.65 -54.88 -81.93
N GLN A 178 32.61 -53.66 -82.49
CA GLN A 178 33.13 -53.36 -83.83
C GLN A 178 33.84 -52.00 -83.86
N ASN A 179 35.07 -51.97 -84.40
CA ASN A 179 35.72 -50.75 -84.91
C ASN A 179 35.15 -50.55 -86.33
N PRO A 180 34.23 -49.59 -86.57
CA PRO A 180 34.39 -48.17 -86.27
C PRO A 180 33.46 -47.65 -85.14
N PRO A 181 33.64 -46.40 -84.65
CA PRO A 181 32.73 -45.78 -83.67
C PRO A 181 31.28 -45.79 -84.15
N LEU A 182 30.34 -45.81 -83.19
CA LEU A 182 28.89 -45.76 -83.42
C LEU A 182 28.55 -44.81 -84.59
N SER A 183 27.72 -45.28 -85.53
CA SER A 183 27.18 -44.43 -86.57
C SER A 183 26.54 -43.18 -85.95
N SER A 184 26.55 -42.05 -86.69
CA SER A 184 25.86 -40.83 -86.28
C SER A 184 24.40 -41.12 -85.89
N GLU A 185 23.77 -42.07 -86.58
CA GLU A 185 22.39 -42.50 -86.31
C GLU A 185 22.26 -43.28 -84.99
N ASP A 186 23.16 -44.22 -84.70
CA ASP A 186 23.12 -45.00 -83.47
C ASP A 186 23.36 -44.12 -82.23
N SER A 187 24.22 -43.09 -82.35
CA SER A 187 24.46 -42.12 -81.29
C SER A 187 23.24 -41.25 -80.99
N ARG A 188 22.50 -40.85 -82.04
CA ARG A 188 21.22 -40.11 -81.90
C ARG A 188 20.14 -40.98 -81.27
N LEU A 189 20.05 -42.25 -81.65
CA LEU A 189 19.11 -43.21 -81.08
C LEU A 189 19.41 -43.49 -79.60
N LEU A 190 20.70 -43.65 -79.24
CA LEU A 190 21.10 -43.85 -77.85
C LEU A 190 20.70 -42.65 -76.96
N SER A 191 20.98 -41.43 -77.40
CA SER A 191 20.58 -40.21 -76.68
C SER A 191 19.05 -40.08 -76.57
N SER A 192 18.32 -40.45 -77.63
CA SER A 192 16.86 -40.49 -77.61
C SER A 192 16.32 -41.51 -76.60
N TYR A 193 16.83 -42.75 -76.61
CA TYR A 193 16.40 -43.78 -75.65
C TYR A 193 16.76 -43.44 -74.21
N GLN A 194 17.93 -42.84 -73.96
CA GLN A 194 18.31 -42.36 -72.62
C GLN A 194 17.36 -41.26 -72.13
N SER A 195 17.01 -40.29 -72.99
CA SER A 195 16.04 -39.24 -72.65
C SER A 195 14.66 -39.82 -72.34
N LYS A 196 14.22 -40.83 -73.11
CA LYS A 196 12.96 -41.54 -72.86
C LYS A 196 12.98 -42.32 -71.55
N LEU A 197 14.10 -42.96 -71.22
CA LEU A 197 14.28 -43.68 -69.96
C LEU A 197 14.23 -42.73 -68.76
N ASP A 198 14.93 -41.60 -68.80
CA ASP A 198 14.89 -40.57 -67.75
C ASP A 198 13.46 -40.05 -67.52
N ALA A 199 12.72 -39.79 -68.61
CA ALA A 199 11.31 -39.39 -68.52
C ALA A 199 10.44 -40.48 -67.86
N LEU A 200 10.62 -41.76 -68.21
CA LEU A 200 9.89 -42.87 -67.60
C LEU A 200 10.28 -43.10 -66.13
N GLN A 201 11.54 -42.87 -65.76
CA GLN A 201 12.00 -42.96 -64.36
C GLN A 201 11.40 -41.84 -63.51
N LYS A 202 11.36 -40.60 -64.04
CA LYS A 202 10.64 -39.49 -63.40
C LYS A 202 9.16 -39.77 -63.26
N LEU A 203 8.54 -40.32 -64.30
CA LEU A 203 7.13 -40.74 -64.27
C LEU A 203 6.86 -41.74 -63.15
N ARG A 204 7.75 -42.73 -62.97
CA ARG A 204 7.69 -43.70 -61.87
C ARG A 204 7.80 -43.02 -60.51
N SER A 205 8.79 -42.14 -60.33
CA SER A 205 8.99 -41.38 -59.08
C SER A 205 7.77 -40.53 -58.70
N LEU A 206 7.16 -39.87 -59.69
CA LEU A 206 5.94 -39.08 -59.49
C LEU A 206 4.73 -39.96 -59.16
N ASN A 207 4.60 -41.13 -59.81
CA ASN A 207 3.54 -42.09 -59.52
C ASN A 207 3.68 -42.67 -58.09
N ASP A 208 4.89 -43.02 -57.68
CA ASP A 208 5.20 -43.50 -56.32
C ASP A 208 4.89 -42.40 -55.28
N SER A 209 5.27 -41.15 -55.57
CA SER A 209 4.94 -39.99 -54.74
C SER A 209 3.43 -39.81 -54.59
N LEU A 210 2.68 -39.92 -55.69
CA LEU A 210 1.21 -39.84 -55.65
C LEU A 210 0.58 -40.97 -54.83
N ASN A 211 1.08 -42.20 -55.00
CA ASN A 211 0.60 -43.36 -54.25
C ASN A 211 0.88 -43.21 -52.74
N SER A 212 2.07 -42.74 -52.38
CA SER A 212 2.43 -42.49 -50.97
C SER A 212 1.52 -41.47 -50.27
N LEU A 213 0.96 -40.52 -51.04
CA LEU A 213 0.02 -39.51 -50.55
C LEU A 213 -1.42 -40.02 -50.45
N SER A 214 -1.76 -41.10 -51.16
CA SER A 214 -3.13 -41.63 -51.27
C SER A 214 -3.53 -42.60 -50.14
N SER A 215 -2.55 -43.11 -49.39
CA SER A 215 -2.79 -43.87 -48.15
C SER A 215 -3.27 -42.94 -47.04
N ASN A 216 -4.57 -42.95 -46.76
CA ASN A 216 -5.19 -42.24 -45.62
C ASN A 216 -4.46 -42.62 -44.33
N ASN A 217 -3.64 -41.71 -43.82
CA ASN A 217 -3.05 -41.84 -42.50
C ASN A 217 -3.70 -40.81 -41.58
N ASP A 218 -4.43 -41.27 -40.57
CA ASP A 218 -4.99 -40.48 -39.47
C ASP A 218 -3.93 -39.70 -38.64
N ASN A 219 -2.66 -39.77 -39.05
CA ASN A 219 -1.50 -39.17 -38.41
C ASN A 219 -0.95 -37.94 -39.15
N ASN A 220 -1.66 -37.34 -40.12
CA ASN A 220 -1.15 -36.18 -40.87
C ASN A 220 -0.68 -35.03 -39.97
N CYS A 221 -1.44 -34.66 -38.94
CA CYS A 221 -1.03 -33.63 -37.99
C CYS A 221 0.20 -34.04 -37.16
N LYS A 222 0.29 -35.31 -36.76
CA LYS A 222 1.43 -35.83 -36.01
C LYS A 222 2.71 -35.84 -36.85
N ASN A 223 2.61 -36.32 -38.09
CA ASN A 223 3.74 -36.35 -39.03
C ASN A 223 4.19 -34.94 -39.41
N LEU A 224 3.27 -33.98 -39.55
CA LEU A 224 3.62 -32.58 -39.79
C LEU A 224 4.42 -31.99 -38.63
N LEU A 225 3.96 -32.20 -37.39
CA LEU A 225 4.66 -31.74 -36.19
C LEU A 225 6.03 -32.44 -36.04
N ASP A 226 6.09 -33.76 -36.19
CA ASP A 226 7.34 -34.52 -36.15
C ASP A 226 8.33 -34.04 -37.22
N ASN A 227 7.88 -33.80 -38.46
CA ASN A 227 8.72 -33.32 -39.55
C ASN A 227 9.17 -31.87 -39.34
N LEU A 228 8.30 -30.99 -38.83
CA LEU A 228 8.62 -29.60 -38.55
C LEU A 228 9.65 -29.50 -37.42
N CYS A 229 9.44 -30.23 -36.32
CA CYS A 229 10.36 -30.29 -35.20
C CYS A 229 11.70 -30.89 -35.62
N THR A 230 11.71 -32.05 -36.29
CA THR A 230 12.95 -32.67 -36.79
C THR A 230 13.68 -31.79 -37.82
N GLY A 231 12.94 -31.05 -38.64
CA GLY A 231 13.48 -30.12 -39.61
C GLY A 231 14.16 -28.92 -38.94
N LEU A 232 13.51 -28.33 -37.94
CA LEU A 232 14.06 -27.22 -37.14
C LEU A 232 15.29 -27.65 -36.34
N GLU A 233 15.27 -28.83 -35.73
CA GLU A 233 16.44 -29.40 -35.03
C GLU A 233 17.66 -29.46 -35.95
N LYS A 234 17.50 -30.05 -37.16
CA LYS A 234 18.58 -30.13 -38.15
C LYS A 234 19.04 -28.75 -38.64
N PHE A 235 18.09 -27.84 -38.89
CA PHE A 235 18.41 -26.49 -39.38
C PHE A 235 19.22 -25.69 -38.35
N LEU A 236 18.89 -25.82 -37.07
CA LEU A 236 19.61 -25.19 -35.97
C LEU A 236 20.92 -25.93 -35.60
N GLY A 237 21.25 -27.04 -36.28
CA GLY A 237 22.48 -27.80 -36.04
C GLY A 237 22.43 -28.74 -34.83
N TYR A 238 21.23 -29.05 -34.32
CA TYR A 238 21.05 -30.03 -33.26
C TYR A 238 20.92 -31.45 -33.83
N GLU A 239 21.67 -32.39 -33.24
CA GLU A 239 21.50 -33.82 -33.55
C GLU A 239 20.34 -34.41 -32.74
N LYS A 240 19.64 -35.35 -33.37
CA LYS A 240 18.47 -36.06 -32.83
C LYS A 240 18.77 -36.60 -31.43
N GLY A 241 18.29 -35.93 -30.38
CA GLY A 241 18.43 -36.40 -29.00
C GLY A 241 19.02 -35.41 -27.99
N ASN A 242 19.34 -34.16 -28.34
CA ASN A 242 19.78 -33.19 -27.32
C ASN A 242 18.66 -32.79 -26.33
N TYR A 243 17.42 -33.19 -26.58
CA TYR A 243 16.29 -33.14 -25.66
C TYR A 243 15.56 -34.50 -25.59
N THR A 244 16.15 -35.49 -24.91
CA THR A 244 15.59 -36.86 -24.76
C THR A 244 14.35 -36.95 -23.86
N GLY A 245 13.93 -35.85 -23.21
CA GLY A 245 12.72 -35.83 -22.39
C GLY A 245 12.82 -36.65 -21.09
N SER A 246 14.02 -36.89 -20.53
CA SER A 246 14.16 -37.49 -19.18
C SER A 246 13.89 -36.52 -18.01
N GLY A 247 13.30 -35.35 -18.27
CA GLY A 247 12.80 -34.42 -17.26
C GLY A 247 11.64 -33.60 -17.82
N ILE A 248 10.52 -33.57 -17.09
CA ILE A 248 9.21 -32.94 -17.36
C ILE A 248 8.84 -32.95 -18.86
N VAL A 249 7.93 -33.85 -19.23
CA VAL A 249 7.46 -34.04 -20.62
C VAL A 249 6.86 -32.74 -21.16
N TYR A 250 7.63 -32.03 -21.98
CA TYR A 250 7.15 -30.95 -22.84
C TYR A 250 6.43 -31.55 -24.05
N SER A 251 5.32 -30.92 -24.46
CA SER A 251 4.63 -31.29 -25.69
C SER A 251 5.48 -30.89 -26.91
N ASP A 252 5.24 -31.49 -28.08
CA ASP A 252 5.93 -31.08 -29.32
C ASP A 252 5.64 -29.61 -29.69
N LEU A 253 4.56 -29.02 -29.16
CA LEU A 253 4.24 -27.60 -29.30
C LEU A 253 5.18 -26.71 -28.47
N ASP A 254 5.56 -27.14 -27.27
CA ASP A 254 6.50 -26.41 -26.42
C ASP A 254 7.91 -26.44 -27.04
N ARG A 255 8.31 -27.58 -27.62
CA ARG A 255 9.57 -27.71 -28.39
C ARG A 255 9.60 -26.78 -29.60
N LEU A 256 8.48 -26.66 -30.32
CA LEU A 256 8.34 -25.72 -31.42
C LEU A 256 8.45 -24.27 -30.91
N CYS A 257 7.80 -23.94 -29.79
CA CYS A 257 7.88 -22.62 -29.17
C CYS A 257 9.34 -22.27 -28.83
N ASP A 258 10.07 -23.18 -28.18
CA ASP A 258 11.47 -22.97 -27.81
C ASP A 258 12.40 -22.84 -29.03
N GLY A 259 12.18 -23.68 -30.06
CA GLY A 259 12.90 -23.60 -31.32
C GLY A 259 12.66 -22.28 -32.05
N VAL A 260 11.41 -21.80 -32.09
CA VAL A 260 11.05 -20.50 -32.64
C VAL A 260 11.65 -19.36 -31.81
N MET A 261 11.61 -19.44 -30.49
CA MET A 261 12.18 -18.42 -29.59
C MET A 261 13.71 -18.35 -29.73
N SER A 262 14.38 -19.49 -29.90
CA SER A 262 15.83 -19.56 -30.13
C SER A 262 16.21 -19.04 -31.52
N PHE A 263 15.42 -19.34 -32.56
CA PHE A 263 15.57 -18.75 -33.89
C PHE A 263 15.41 -17.23 -33.85
N LEU A 264 14.33 -16.74 -33.23
CA LEU A 264 14.09 -15.30 -33.08
C LEU A 264 15.19 -14.64 -32.26
N HIS A 265 15.67 -15.26 -31.18
CA HIS A 265 16.80 -14.76 -30.41
C HIS A 265 18.06 -14.66 -31.27
N GLY A 266 18.40 -15.69 -32.06
CA GLY A 266 19.55 -15.65 -32.96
C GLY A 266 19.44 -14.57 -34.04
N VAL A 267 18.27 -14.41 -34.66
CA VAL A 267 18.01 -13.34 -35.64
C VAL A 267 18.15 -11.97 -34.98
N LEU A 268 17.51 -11.75 -33.83
CA LEU A 268 17.54 -10.48 -33.10
C LEU A 268 18.94 -10.13 -32.59
N GLU A 269 19.69 -11.11 -32.09
CA GLU A 269 21.08 -10.93 -31.65
C GLU A 269 21.98 -10.55 -32.82
N THR A 270 21.78 -11.15 -33.99
CA THR A 270 22.61 -10.86 -35.18
C THR A 270 22.33 -9.46 -35.74
N VAL A 271 21.09 -8.96 -35.65
CA VAL A 271 20.72 -7.64 -36.16
C VAL A 271 20.79 -6.52 -35.12
N LYS A 272 21.06 -6.85 -33.84
CA LYS A 272 21.12 -5.88 -32.75
C LYS A 272 22.14 -4.77 -33.01
N ASP A 273 23.28 -5.14 -33.58
CA ASP A 273 24.37 -4.22 -33.90
C ASP A 273 24.32 -3.73 -35.37
N ASP A 274 23.26 -4.07 -36.13
CA ASP A 274 23.08 -3.59 -37.51
C ASP A 274 22.83 -2.07 -37.52
N ASP A 275 23.49 -1.37 -38.43
CA ASP A 275 23.37 0.08 -38.59
C ASP A 275 21.91 0.54 -38.72
N ASN A 276 21.03 -0.23 -39.37
CA ASN A 276 19.61 0.11 -39.51
C ASN A 276 18.81 0.03 -38.19
N VAL A 277 19.26 -0.79 -37.23
CA VAL A 277 18.65 -0.95 -35.91
C VAL A 277 19.22 0.09 -34.94
N THR A 278 20.53 0.29 -34.97
CA THR A 278 21.24 1.28 -34.12
C THR A 278 20.99 2.73 -34.56
N THR A 279 20.55 2.97 -35.80
CA THR A 279 20.21 4.32 -36.31
C THR A 279 19.27 5.11 -35.39
N TYR A 280 18.36 4.42 -34.70
CA TYR A 280 17.37 5.05 -33.81
C TYR A 280 17.86 5.26 -32.37
N ASP A 281 19.05 4.75 -32.02
CA ASP A 281 19.68 4.82 -30.69
C ASP A 281 20.97 5.68 -30.68
N ASN A 282 21.23 6.40 -31.79
CA ASN A 282 22.43 7.23 -31.96
C ASN A 282 22.36 8.58 -31.21
N ASP A 283 21.16 9.00 -30.80
CA ASP A 283 20.97 10.23 -30.06
C ASP A 283 21.04 9.92 -28.56
N LYS A 284 22.15 10.30 -27.91
CA LYS A 284 22.34 10.13 -26.46
C LYS A 284 21.21 10.76 -25.62
N SER A 285 20.41 11.67 -26.18
CA SER A 285 19.24 12.22 -25.48
C SER A 285 18.02 11.28 -25.47
N ASN A 286 17.94 10.33 -26.41
CA ASN A 286 16.85 9.37 -26.57
C ASN A 286 17.27 7.91 -26.29
N ASP A 287 18.48 7.71 -25.74
CA ASP A 287 18.95 6.40 -25.29
C ASP A 287 17.93 5.77 -24.34
N ILE A 288 17.47 4.58 -24.71
CA ILE A 288 16.45 3.85 -23.94
C ILE A 288 16.93 3.53 -22.51
N ASN A 289 18.25 3.44 -22.30
CA ASN A 289 18.83 3.28 -20.96
C ASN A 289 18.62 4.53 -20.11
N ASN A 290 18.68 5.73 -20.68
CA ASN A 290 18.37 6.97 -19.95
C ASN A 290 16.88 7.03 -19.55
N VAL A 291 15.98 6.53 -20.40
CA VAL A 291 14.55 6.42 -20.06
C VAL A 291 14.34 5.42 -18.92
N LEU A 292 15.03 4.28 -18.98
CA LEU A 292 14.97 3.25 -17.94
C LEU A 292 15.55 3.75 -16.61
N ASP A 293 16.68 4.45 -16.64
CA ASP A 293 17.32 5.05 -15.47
C ASP A 293 16.45 6.14 -14.86
N ASN A 294 15.84 7.01 -15.69
CA ASN A 294 14.89 8.01 -15.20
C ASN A 294 13.67 7.35 -14.55
N LEU A 295 13.11 6.30 -15.16
CA LEU A 295 11.99 5.57 -14.56
C LEU A 295 12.39 4.92 -13.23
N HIS A 296 13.51 4.20 -13.20
CA HIS A 296 14.03 3.55 -12.00
C HIS A 296 14.31 4.56 -10.88
N ASN A 297 14.90 5.71 -11.22
CA ASN A 297 15.20 6.79 -10.28
C ASN A 297 13.96 7.58 -9.86
N SER A 298 12.87 7.57 -10.62
CA SER A 298 11.62 8.27 -10.29
C SER A 298 10.64 7.38 -9.52
N VAL A 299 10.71 6.06 -9.67
CA VAL A 299 9.89 5.12 -8.90
C VAL A 299 10.23 5.23 -7.41
N GLY A 300 9.22 5.41 -6.57
CA GLY A 300 9.37 5.44 -5.10
C GLY A 300 9.65 6.82 -4.49
N LYS A 301 10.21 7.79 -5.24
CA LYS A 301 10.51 9.14 -4.71
C LYS A 301 9.28 9.92 -4.21
N GLY A 302 8.12 9.71 -4.83
CA GLY A 302 6.87 10.31 -4.35
C GLY A 302 6.47 9.84 -2.95
N ARG A 303 6.79 8.59 -2.59
CA ARG A 303 6.51 8.02 -1.27
C ARG A 303 7.41 8.62 -0.19
N GLU A 304 8.68 8.85 -0.51
CA GLU A 304 9.65 9.48 0.39
C GLU A 304 9.26 10.93 0.69
N ALA A 305 8.95 11.72 -0.35
CA ALA A 305 8.49 13.09 -0.18
C ALA A 305 7.19 13.20 0.63
N PHE A 306 6.28 12.23 0.48
CA PHE A 306 5.04 12.20 1.26
C PHE A 306 5.30 11.95 2.75
N GLY A 307 6.26 11.09 3.10
CA GLY A 307 6.62 10.84 4.51
C GLY A 307 7.16 12.09 5.21
N GLU A 308 8.02 12.84 4.52
CA GLU A 308 8.55 14.12 5.03
C GLU A 308 7.43 15.16 5.19
N ALA A 309 6.55 15.29 4.20
CA ALA A 309 5.41 16.20 4.26
C ALA A 309 4.46 15.85 5.43
N VAL A 310 4.16 14.56 5.64
CA VAL A 310 3.33 14.09 6.77
C VAL A 310 3.97 14.44 8.11
N THR A 311 5.29 14.29 8.23
CA THR A 311 6.03 14.62 9.46
C THR A 311 5.98 16.13 9.75
N GLN A 312 6.13 16.96 8.71
CA GLN A 312 5.99 18.41 8.84
C GLN A 312 4.56 18.81 9.25
N VAL A 313 3.53 18.16 8.70
CA VAL A 313 2.13 18.39 9.11
C VAL A 313 1.93 18.03 10.57
N GLU A 314 2.42 16.87 11.02
CA GLU A 314 2.33 16.46 12.42
C GLU A 314 3.00 17.46 13.37
N GLU A 315 4.21 17.93 13.04
CA GLU A 315 4.91 18.94 13.84
C GLU A 315 4.12 20.24 13.93
N ARG A 316 3.55 20.71 12.80
CA ARG A 316 2.72 21.93 12.75
C ARG A 316 1.43 21.76 13.55
N THR A 317 0.76 20.61 13.45
CA THR A 317 -0.44 20.30 14.23
C THR A 317 -0.15 20.32 15.73
N ASN A 318 0.95 19.69 16.17
CA ASN A 318 1.36 19.70 17.58
C ASN A 318 1.67 21.11 18.10
N LYS A 319 2.27 21.98 17.27
CA LYS A 319 2.48 23.39 17.61
C LYS A 319 1.15 24.12 17.82
N VAL A 320 0.16 23.92 16.93
CA VAL A 320 -1.17 24.52 17.09
C VAL A 320 -1.81 24.08 18.42
N THR A 321 -1.76 22.78 18.76
CA THR A 321 -2.26 22.28 20.04
C THR A 321 -1.56 22.93 21.24
N THR A 322 -0.25 23.13 21.14
CA THR A 322 0.55 23.76 22.20
C THR A 322 0.19 25.23 22.39
N GLU A 323 0.05 26.00 21.30
CA GLU A 323 -0.34 27.41 21.34
C GLU A 323 -1.75 27.57 21.91
N LEU A 324 -2.73 26.75 21.49
CA LEU A 324 -4.07 26.74 22.08
C LEU A 324 -4.05 26.43 23.58
N GLY A 325 -3.12 25.59 24.04
CA GLY A 325 -2.92 25.29 25.46
C GLY A 325 -2.43 26.48 26.29
N LYS A 326 -1.82 27.50 25.68
CA LYS A 326 -1.38 28.71 26.40
C LYS A 326 -2.57 29.55 26.87
N TYR A 327 -3.58 29.73 26.02
CA TYR A 327 -4.80 30.46 26.36
C TYR A 327 -5.52 29.87 27.58
N TYR A 328 -5.52 28.54 27.72
CA TYR A 328 -6.09 27.89 28.90
C TYR A 328 -5.32 28.24 30.18
N LYS A 329 -3.98 28.22 30.14
CA LYS A 329 -3.13 28.50 31.31
C LYS A 329 -3.23 29.93 31.79
N GLU A 330 -3.38 30.88 30.87
CA GLU A 330 -3.59 32.31 31.19
C GLU A 330 -4.88 32.51 31.99
N VAL A 331 -5.95 31.83 31.60
CA VAL A 331 -7.23 31.90 32.32
C VAL A 331 -7.17 31.17 33.66
N GLN A 332 -6.53 30.00 33.72
CA GLN A 332 -6.42 29.20 34.94
C GLN A 332 -5.68 29.92 36.07
N GLY A 333 -4.62 30.69 35.77
CA GLY A 333 -3.83 31.38 36.79
C GLY A 333 -4.54 32.54 37.51
N SER A 334 -5.79 32.84 37.13
CA SER A 334 -6.53 34.01 37.62
C SER A 334 -7.49 33.69 38.78
N ASP A 335 -7.70 32.41 39.10
CA ASP A 335 -8.74 31.92 40.02
C ASP A 335 -8.66 32.47 41.47
N LEU A 336 -7.47 32.86 41.93
CA LEU A 336 -7.25 33.43 43.26
C LEU A 336 -7.47 34.95 43.35
N PHE A 337 -7.71 35.63 42.23
CA PHE A 337 -7.89 37.08 42.21
C PHE A 337 -9.38 37.48 42.27
N PRO A 338 -9.71 38.73 42.63
CA PRO A 338 -11.09 39.24 42.59
C PRO A 338 -11.75 39.04 41.22
N LEU A 339 -13.08 38.90 41.20
CA LEU A 339 -13.83 38.58 39.98
C LEU A 339 -13.60 39.61 38.86
N ALA A 340 -13.41 40.88 39.20
CA ALA A 340 -13.11 41.94 38.25
C ALA A 340 -11.78 41.71 37.53
N TYR A 341 -10.76 41.22 38.25
CA TYR A 341 -9.47 40.87 37.65
C TYR A 341 -9.58 39.62 36.78
N GLN A 342 -10.33 38.62 37.23
CA GLN A 342 -10.61 37.41 36.43
C GLN A 342 -11.31 37.75 35.11
N LEU A 343 -12.29 38.66 35.15
CA LEU A 343 -12.98 39.15 33.95
C LEU A 343 -12.03 39.91 33.02
N GLU A 344 -11.14 40.74 33.55
CA GLU A 344 -10.15 41.48 32.75
C GLU A 344 -9.16 40.54 32.06
N ALA A 345 -8.64 39.52 32.77
CA ALA A 345 -7.77 38.50 32.21
C ALA A 345 -8.48 37.69 31.11
N TRP A 346 -9.71 37.23 31.38
CA TRP A 346 -10.54 36.54 30.41
C TRP A 346 -10.79 37.39 29.14
N MET A 347 -11.10 38.67 29.32
CA MET A 347 -11.33 39.58 28.21
C MET A 347 -10.10 39.74 27.33
N ARG A 348 -8.90 39.86 27.92
CA ARG A 348 -7.63 39.89 27.16
C ARG A 348 -7.41 38.61 26.37
N THR A 349 -7.64 37.44 26.97
CA THR A 349 -7.50 36.16 26.27
C THR A 349 -8.46 36.05 25.09
N VAL A 350 -9.75 36.39 25.29
CA VAL A 350 -10.75 36.38 24.21
C VAL A 350 -10.39 37.37 23.09
N GLU A 351 -9.85 38.54 23.42
CA GLU A 351 -9.37 39.51 22.43
C GLU A 351 -8.15 39.01 21.64
N SER A 352 -7.22 38.30 22.31
CA SER A 352 -6.09 37.66 21.64
C SER A 352 -6.56 36.60 20.64
N VAL A 353 -7.51 35.76 21.04
CA VAL A 353 -8.09 34.73 20.15
C VAL A 353 -8.86 35.35 18.98
N ASP A 354 -9.63 36.43 19.21
CA ASP A 354 -10.30 37.18 18.13
C ASP A 354 -9.28 37.78 17.15
N TRP A 355 -8.14 38.27 17.65
CA TRP A 355 -7.07 38.79 16.82
C TRP A 355 -6.42 37.69 15.97
N ASP A 356 -6.04 36.55 16.57
CA ASP A 356 -5.46 35.41 15.86
C ASP A 356 -6.38 34.89 14.75
N ILE A 357 -7.68 34.77 15.03
CA ILE A 357 -8.67 34.31 14.05
C ILE A 357 -8.75 35.25 12.84
N ARG A 358 -8.70 36.56 13.08
CA ARG A 358 -8.68 37.58 12.02
C ARG A 358 -7.37 37.51 11.24
N ASP A 359 -6.25 37.42 11.93
CA ASP A 359 -4.93 37.34 11.31
C ASP A 359 -4.79 36.09 10.41
N ILE A 360 -5.32 34.94 10.84
CA ILE A 360 -5.39 33.73 10.02
C ILE A 360 -6.28 33.95 8.78
N SER A 361 -7.44 34.58 8.95
CA SER A 361 -8.38 34.83 7.85
C SER A 361 -7.86 35.85 6.84
N ASP A 362 -7.20 36.91 7.31
CA ASP A 362 -6.86 38.07 6.50
C ASP A 362 -5.45 37.97 5.91
N ASN A 363 -4.47 37.47 6.66
CA ASN A 363 -3.06 37.51 6.29
C ASN A 363 -2.52 36.13 5.85
N HIS A 364 -2.95 35.05 6.48
CA HIS A 364 -2.40 33.71 6.22
C HIS A 364 -3.19 32.90 5.18
N SER A 365 -4.45 33.26 4.93
CA SER A 365 -5.32 32.55 3.98
C SER A 365 -4.96 32.81 2.50
N ASN A 366 -4.21 33.86 2.19
CA ASN A 366 -3.81 34.19 0.81
C ASN A 366 -2.70 33.28 0.25
N ILE A 367 -2.02 32.54 1.12
CA ILE A 367 -0.97 31.57 0.76
C ILE A 367 -1.59 30.22 0.35
N LEU A 368 -2.81 29.93 0.80
CA LEU A 368 -3.51 28.69 0.53
C LEU A 368 -4.19 28.71 -0.85
N ASP A 369 -4.29 27.55 -1.49
CA ASP A 369 -5.10 27.40 -2.69
C ASP A 369 -6.59 27.62 -2.37
N SER A 370 -7.39 27.88 -3.41
CA SER A 370 -8.80 28.22 -3.25
C SER A 370 -9.61 27.16 -2.50
N THR A 371 -9.28 25.88 -2.66
CA THR A 371 -10.00 24.77 -2.01
C THR A 371 -9.66 24.72 -0.52
N LEU A 372 -8.37 24.72 -0.19
CA LEU A 372 -7.92 24.72 1.21
C LEU A 372 -8.38 25.97 1.96
N ARG A 373 -8.38 27.14 1.30
CA ARG A 373 -8.89 28.39 1.89
C ARG A 373 -10.37 28.31 2.22
N ILE A 374 -11.20 27.78 1.32
CA ILE A 374 -12.65 27.63 1.54
C ILE A 374 -12.90 26.67 2.71
N GLN A 375 -12.19 25.54 2.76
CA GLN A 375 -12.32 24.56 3.84
C GLN A 375 -11.90 25.17 5.19
N LEU A 376 -10.75 25.84 5.25
CA LEU A 376 -10.29 26.50 6.48
C LEU A 376 -11.27 27.57 6.96
N ALA A 377 -11.81 28.39 6.05
CA ALA A 377 -12.80 29.41 6.38
C ALA A 377 -14.10 28.80 6.96
N HIS A 378 -14.52 27.65 6.43
CA HIS A 378 -15.68 26.91 6.95
C HIS A 378 -15.44 26.43 8.39
N GLU A 379 -14.27 25.85 8.67
CA GLU A 379 -13.94 25.33 10.01
C GLU A 379 -13.68 26.44 11.05
N ILE A 380 -13.16 27.59 10.64
CA ILE A 380 -12.93 28.74 11.53
C ILE A 380 -14.24 29.48 11.85
N ALA A 381 -15.24 29.45 10.97
CA ALA A 381 -16.47 30.22 11.15
C ALA A 381 -17.24 29.91 12.45
N PRO A 382 -17.42 28.65 12.88
CA PRO A 382 -17.99 28.32 14.19
C PRO A 382 -17.17 28.90 15.35
N VAL A 383 -15.84 28.79 15.29
CA VAL A 383 -14.92 29.30 16.34
C VAL A 383 -15.04 30.81 16.45
N LYS A 384 -15.04 31.52 15.31
CA LYS A 384 -15.24 32.97 15.25
C LYS A 384 -16.55 33.39 15.92
N LYS A 385 -17.67 32.72 15.62
CA LYS A 385 -18.97 33.02 16.23
C LYS A 385 -18.96 32.84 17.75
N VAL A 386 -18.31 31.78 18.25
CA VAL A 386 -18.19 31.53 19.68
C VAL A 386 -17.36 32.63 20.36
N VAL A 387 -16.23 33.02 19.75
CA VAL A 387 -15.36 34.07 20.27
C VAL A 387 -16.07 35.44 20.26
N GLU A 388 -16.80 35.77 19.21
CA GLU A 388 -17.65 36.97 19.14
C GLU A 388 -18.71 36.99 20.25
N HIS A 389 -19.35 35.84 20.51
CA HIS A 389 -20.32 35.72 21.58
C HIS A 389 -19.68 35.92 22.96
N LEU A 390 -18.56 35.23 23.24
CA LEU A 390 -17.82 35.36 24.50
C LEU A 390 -17.35 36.80 24.74
N LYS A 391 -16.86 37.46 23.68
CA LYS A 391 -16.48 38.88 23.71
C LYS A 391 -17.67 39.77 24.05
N GLY A 392 -18.83 39.50 23.48
CA GLY A 392 -20.08 40.21 23.79
C GLY A 392 -20.51 40.03 25.25
N VAL A 393 -20.44 38.80 25.77
CA VAL A 393 -20.75 38.51 27.18
C VAL A 393 -19.80 39.23 28.11
N ALA A 394 -18.48 39.19 27.85
CA ALA A 394 -17.49 39.86 28.67
C ALA A 394 -17.71 41.39 28.70
N LYS A 395 -17.98 42.01 27.55
CA LYS A 395 -18.30 43.45 27.46
C LYS A 395 -19.54 43.83 28.28
N ASN A 396 -20.61 43.04 28.18
CA ASN A 396 -21.84 43.28 28.95
C ASN A 396 -21.63 43.17 30.47
N MET A 397 -20.62 42.40 30.91
CA MET A 397 -20.24 42.26 32.31
C MET A 397 -19.33 43.41 32.79
N THR A 398 -18.48 43.95 31.91
CA THR A 398 -17.70 45.16 32.19
C THR A 398 -18.59 46.41 32.20
N ASP A 399 -19.66 46.42 31.41
CA ASP A 399 -20.59 47.55 31.33
C ASP A 399 -21.28 47.81 32.67
N GLY A 400 -21.05 49.01 33.20
CA GLY A 400 -21.56 49.44 34.50
C GLY A 400 -20.80 48.87 35.70
N ASN A 401 -19.59 48.31 35.50
CA ASN A 401 -18.74 47.79 36.56
C ASN A 401 -19.45 46.74 37.46
N LYS A 402 -20.36 45.96 36.90
CA LYS A 402 -21.21 45.01 37.67
C LYS A 402 -20.37 44.00 38.46
N VAL A 403 -19.33 43.45 37.85
CA VAL A 403 -18.46 42.47 38.51
C VAL A 403 -17.64 43.11 39.63
N LYS A 404 -17.14 44.33 39.43
CA LYS A 404 -16.45 45.09 40.48
C LYS A 404 -17.40 45.41 41.64
N HIS A 405 -18.66 45.77 41.36
CA HIS A 405 -19.66 45.98 42.40
C HIS A 405 -19.86 44.73 43.26
N VAL A 406 -19.85 43.53 42.65
CA VAL A 406 -19.92 42.26 43.41
C VAL A 406 -18.69 42.08 44.30
N ASP A 407 -17.48 42.31 43.80
CA ASP A 407 -16.26 42.26 44.62
C ASP A 407 -16.32 43.26 45.79
N ASP A 408 -16.74 44.50 45.51
CA ASP A 408 -16.88 45.57 46.51
C ASP A 408 -17.94 45.21 47.57
N GLU A 409 -19.06 44.61 47.16
CA GLU A 409 -20.14 44.20 48.06
C GLU A 409 -19.75 42.99 48.94
N ILE A 410 -19.00 42.03 48.39
CA ILE A 410 -18.42 40.91 49.15
C ILE A 410 -17.45 41.45 50.21
N ALA A 411 -16.52 42.33 49.83
CA ALA A 411 -15.57 42.93 50.75
C ALA A 411 -16.25 43.79 51.83
N ALA A 412 -17.30 44.55 51.46
CA ALA A 412 -18.09 45.33 52.40
C ALA A 412 -18.82 44.43 53.42
N LYS A 413 -19.41 43.32 52.97
CA LYS A 413 -20.08 42.34 53.84
C LYS A 413 -19.11 41.61 54.77
N GLU A 414 -17.93 41.24 54.27
CA GLU A 414 -16.88 40.64 55.08
C GLU A 414 -16.45 41.59 56.22
N ASN A 415 -16.25 42.88 55.90
CA ASN A 415 -15.94 43.91 56.89
C ASN A 415 -17.07 44.11 57.90
N GLU A 416 -18.33 44.18 57.45
CA GLU A 416 -19.51 44.31 58.33
C GLU A 416 -19.59 43.15 59.32
N VAL A 417 -19.42 41.91 58.85
CA VAL A 417 -19.42 40.71 59.68
C VAL A 417 -18.26 40.74 60.67
N THR A 418 -17.05 41.08 60.22
CA THR A 418 -15.85 41.14 61.07
C THR A 418 -15.98 42.20 62.17
N GLN A 419 -16.51 43.37 61.82
CA GLN A 419 -16.78 44.44 62.77
C GLN A 419 -17.83 44.01 63.80
N LEU A 420 -18.93 43.41 63.36
CA LEU A 420 -19.99 42.95 64.25
C LEU A 420 -19.51 41.85 65.21
N ILE A 421 -18.68 40.92 64.73
CA ILE A 421 -18.01 39.91 65.58
C ILE A 421 -17.13 40.61 66.61
N THR A 422 -16.31 41.59 66.20
CA THR A 422 -15.42 42.33 67.09
C THR A 422 -16.19 43.08 68.17
N GLU A 423 -17.24 43.81 67.79
CA GLU A 423 -18.11 44.55 68.72
C GLU A 423 -18.79 43.61 69.72
N LYS A 424 -19.32 42.47 69.26
CA LYS A 424 -19.96 41.48 70.14
C LYS A 424 -18.96 40.84 71.09
N CYS A 425 -17.76 40.51 70.62
CA CYS A 425 -16.67 40.02 71.47
C CYS A 425 -16.27 41.05 72.53
N GLN A 426 -16.16 42.33 72.18
CA GLN A 426 -15.85 43.41 73.12
C GLN A 426 -16.97 43.62 74.15
N GLN A 427 -18.23 43.60 73.72
CA GLN A 427 -19.39 43.68 74.62
C GLN A 427 -19.41 42.52 75.61
N LEU A 428 -19.17 41.30 75.13
CA LEU A 428 -19.09 40.10 75.97
C LEU A 428 -17.92 40.20 76.96
N LEU A 429 -16.74 40.62 76.51
CA LEU A 429 -15.56 40.76 77.34
C LEU A 429 -15.78 41.81 78.44
N LYS A 430 -16.36 42.97 78.10
CA LYS A 430 -16.72 44.01 79.08
C LYS A 430 -17.69 43.49 80.13
N ALA A 431 -18.77 42.83 79.71
CA ALA A 431 -19.77 42.27 80.62
C ALA A 431 -19.18 41.17 81.53
N LEU A 432 -18.24 40.37 81.00
CA LEU A 432 -17.55 39.35 81.77
C LEU A 432 -16.60 39.97 82.81
N THR A 433 -15.83 40.99 82.43
CA THR A 433 -14.95 41.74 83.33
C THR A 433 -15.75 42.41 84.46
N GLU A 434 -16.82 43.13 84.14
CA GLU A 434 -17.69 43.77 85.15
C GLU A 434 -18.26 42.75 86.15
N ARG A 435 -18.60 41.54 85.69
CA ARG A 435 -19.06 40.46 86.57
C ARG A 435 -17.94 39.90 87.44
N PHE A 436 -16.74 39.74 86.90
CA PHE A 436 -15.58 39.29 87.69
C PHE A 436 -15.18 40.33 88.75
N ASP A 437 -15.17 41.62 88.40
CA ASP A 437 -14.90 42.71 89.35
C ASP A 437 -15.92 42.72 90.50
N LEU A 438 -17.21 42.51 90.19
CA LEU A 438 -18.26 42.41 91.22
C LEU A 438 -18.06 41.18 92.13
N ILE A 439 -17.64 40.05 91.57
CA ILE A 439 -17.33 38.84 92.36
C ILE A 439 -16.12 39.11 93.26
N GLU A 440 -15.08 39.75 92.75
CA GLU A 440 -13.89 40.11 93.51
C GLU A 440 -14.23 41.07 94.65
N GLU A 441 -15.02 42.11 94.38
CA GLU A 441 -15.47 43.06 95.40
C GLU A 441 -16.28 42.37 96.50
N LYS A 442 -17.25 41.51 96.14
CA LYS A 442 -18.03 40.73 97.10
C LYS A 442 -17.16 39.79 97.92
N THR A 443 -16.19 39.13 97.28
CA THR A 443 -15.25 38.22 97.95
C THR A 443 -14.39 38.97 98.96
N ARG A 444 -13.91 40.16 98.60
CA ARG A 444 -13.16 41.05 99.50
C ARG A 444 -14.02 41.50 100.67
N LYS A 445 -15.27 41.95 100.42
CA LYS A 445 -16.20 42.37 101.48
C LYS A 445 -16.53 41.23 102.45
N PHE A 446 -16.77 40.03 101.92
CA PHE A 446 -16.96 38.85 102.76
C PHE A 446 -15.71 38.54 103.59
N GLY A 447 -14.51 38.69 103.00
CA GLY A 447 -13.24 38.57 103.70
C GLY A 447 -13.08 39.56 104.85
N THR A 448 -13.44 40.83 104.65
CA THR A 448 -13.41 41.86 105.70
C THR A 448 -14.44 41.60 106.79
N GLU A 449 -15.69 41.29 106.44
CA GLU A 449 -16.74 40.96 107.41
C GLU A 449 -16.34 39.75 108.26
N ARG A 450 -15.76 38.71 107.65
CA ARG A 450 -15.22 37.56 108.37
C ARG A 450 -14.09 37.97 109.31
N ALA A 451 -13.15 38.80 108.87
CA ALA A 451 -12.04 39.24 109.72
C ALA A 451 -12.53 40.08 110.91
N GLU A 452 -13.48 40.99 110.68
CA GLU A 452 -14.00 41.92 111.69
C GLU A 452 -14.98 41.27 112.67
N GLN A 453 -15.84 40.35 112.21
CA GLN A 453 -16.84 39.72 113.08
C GLN A 453 -16.33 38.42 113.70
N LEU A 454 -15.78 37.51 112.87
CA LEU A 454 -15.35 36.20 113.34
C LEU A 454 -13.98 36.28 114.02
N GLY A 455 -13.09 37.16 113.57
CA GLY A 455 -11.75 37.32 114.16
C GLY A 455 -11.76 37.60 115.66
N PRO A 456 -12.45 38.65 116.14
CA PRO A 456 -12.58 38.94 117.57
C PRO A 456 -13.25 37.82 118.33
N LEU A 457 -14.29 37.19 117.77
CA LEU A 457 -14.99 36.08 118.43
C LEU A 457 -14.06 34.88 118.61
N LEU A 458 -13.25 34.56 117.60
CA LEU A 458 -12.24 33.49 117.66
C LEU A 458 -11.15 33.81 118.69
N GLN A 459 -10.76 35.07 118.81
CA GLN A 459 -9.83 35.54 119.84
C GLN A 459 -10.45 35.48 121.25
N SER A 460 -11.71 35.89 121.42
CA SER A 460 -12.44 35.79 122.67
C SER A 460 -12.64 34.34 123.10
N VAL A 461 -12.97 33.44 122.18
CA VAL A 461 -13.05 32.00 122.46
C VAL A 461 -11.69 31.46 122.89
N LYS A 462 -10.61 31.85 122.21
CA LYS A 462 -9.24 31.46 122.60
C LYS A 462 -8.85 31.98 123.99
N GLN A 463 -9.24 33.20 124.33
CA GLN A 463 -9.04 33.76 125.67
C GLN A 463 -9.87 33.02 126.71
N LEU A 464 -11.14 32.76 126.44
CA LEU A 464 -12.04 32.01 127.33
C LEU A 464 -11.50 30.60 127.61
N VAL A 465 -11.00 29.90 126.60
CA VAL A 465 -10.34 28.59 126.78
C VAL A 465 -9.13 28.71 127.72
N THR A 466 -8.37 29.80 127.64
CA THR A 466 -7.21 30.05 128.52
C THR A 466 -7.65 30.35 129.95
N ASP A 467 -8.67 31.20 130.12
CA ASP A 467 -9.21 31.59 131.43
C ASP A 467 -9.89 30.42 132.16
N VAL A 468 -10.65 29.60 131.43
CA VAL A 468 -11.21 28.35 131.96
C VAL A 468 -10.10 27.39 132.39
N GLY A 469 -9.01 27.29 131.61
CA GLY A 469 -7.83 26.51 132.00
C GLY A 469 -7.15 27.01 133.27
N HIS A 470 -7.11 28.34 133.50
CA HIS A 470 -6.64 28.90 134.77
C HIS A 470 -7.60 28.60 135.93
N ALA A 471 -8.90 28.77 135.71
CA ALA A 471 -9.93 28.49 136.72
C ALA A 471 -9.91 27.01 137.14
N GLU A 472 -9.74 26.08 136.19
CA GLU A 472 -9.60 24.65 136.46
C GLU A 472 -8.38 24.36 137.34
N LYS A 473 -7.21 24.94 137.01
CA LYS A 473 -5.99 24.81 137.85
C LYS A 473 -6.21 25.34 139.27
N SER A 474 -6.84 26.51 139.41
CA SER A 474 -7.15 27.09 140.71
C SER A 474 -8.16 26.26 141.50
N ALA A 475 -9.15 25.67 140.84
CA ALA A 475 -10.11 24.76 141.46
C ALA A 475 -9.43 23.47 141.93
N GLN A 476 -8.53 22.90 141.12
CA GLN A 476 -7.71 21.74 141.51
C GLN A 476 -6.82 22.07 142.71
N ALA A 477 -6.17 23.24 142.74
CA ALA A 477 -5.37 23.68 143.87
C ALA A 477 -6.24 23.83 145.14
N LEU A 478 -7.41 24.47 145.04
CA LEU A 478 -8.33 24.59 146.18
C LEU A 478 -8.78 23.22 146.71
N ALA A 479 -9.12 22.29 145.81
CA ALA A 479 -9.47 20.92 146.20
C ALA A 479 -8.33 20.23 146.94
N GLN A 480 -7.09 20.34 146.43
CA GLN A 480 -5.89 19.81 147.10
C GLN A 480 -5.67 20.45 148.47
N HIS A 481 -5.82 21.77 148.59
CA HIS A 481 -5.71 22.49 149.86
C HIS A 481 -6.81 22.08 150.85
N TYR A 482 -8.05 21.95 150.40
CA TYR A 482 -9.17 21.51 151.24
C TYR A 482 -8.95 20.09 151.78
N ASP A 483 -8.56 19.15 150.90
CA ASP A 483 -8.24 17.78 151.29
C ASP A 483 -7.06 17.75 152.28
N ARG A 484 -5.99 18.49 151.97
CA ARG A 484 -4.76 18.49 152.77
C ARG A 484 -4.94 19.16 154.13
N ASP A 485 -5.57 20.33 154.17
CA ASP A 485 -5.54 21.20 155.33
C ASP A 485 -6.80 21.00 156.20
N ILE A 486 -7.98 20.82 155.58
CA ILE A 486 -9.23 20.64 156.31
C ILE A 486 -9.52 19.16 156.58
N LEU A 487 -9.61 18.32 155.55
CA LEU A 487 -10.02 16.93 155.76
C LEU A 487 -9.01 16.16 156.59
N ASN A 488 -7.71 16.22 156.26
CA ASN A 488 -6.68 15.59 157.09
C ASN A 488 -6.58 16.24 158.48
N GLY A 489 -6.79 17.56 158.58
CA GLY A 489 -6.83 18.27 159.86
C GLY A 489 -7.95 17.74 160.77
N LEU A 490 -9.17 17.67 160.25
CA LEU A 490 -10.33 17.10 160.94
C LEU A 490 -10.14 15.63 161.27
N GLN A 491 -9.55 14.84 160.36
CA GLN A 491 -9.25 13.44 160.61
C GLN A 491 -8.21 13.29 161.75
N THR A 492 -7.21 14.17 161.78
CA THR A 492 -6.22 14.25 162.87
C THR A 492 -6.88 14.65 164.19
N ILE A 493 -7.75 15.67 164.19
CA ILE A 493 -8.50 16.12 165.38
C ILE A 493 -9.43 15.00 165.87
N SER A 494 -10.17 14.35 164.97
CA SER A 494 -11.04 13.22 165.30
C SER A 494 -10.23 12.08 165.91
N GLY A 495 -9.07 11.75 165.34
CA GLY A 495 -8.15 10.77 165.91
C GLY A 495 -7.64 11.17 167.30
N LYS A 496 -7.22 12.43 167.49
CA LYS A 496 -6.80 12.98 168.80
C LYS A 496 -7.94 12.96 169.82
N ALA A 497 -9.15 13.36 169.43
CA ALA A 497 -10.33 13.38 170.27
C ALA A 497 -10.73 11.97 170.71
N PHE A 498 -10.64 10.98 169.82
CA PHE A 498 -10.86 9.56 170.16
C PHE A 498 -9.82 9.04 171.18
N TYR A 499 -8.55 9.42 171.02
CA TYR A 499 -7.49 9.07 171.97
C TYR A 499 -7.60 9.81 173.31
N GLN A 500 -8.03 11.08 173.33
CA GLN A 500 -8.12 11.88 174.55
C GLN A 500 -9.39 11.58 175.37
N CYS A 501 -10.55 11.37 174.72
CA CYS A 501 -11.79 10.96 175.40
C CYS A 501 -11.68 9.57 176.07
N SER A 502 -10.77 8.72 175.61
CA SER A 502 -10.55 7.40 176.24
C SER A 502 -9.49 7.41 177.35
N ALA A 503 -8.68 8.47 177.50
CA ALA A 503 -7.50 8.42 178.38
C ALA A 503 -7.36 9.55 179.43
N LYS A 504 -7.94 10.75 179.26
CA LYS A 504 -7.73 11.88 180.20
C LYS A 504 -8.94 12.84 180.23
N GLY A 505 -9.70 12.86 181.33
CA GLY A 505 -10.82 13.79 181.53
C GLY A 505 -10.43 15.28 181.58
N ASN A 506 -11.43 16.18 181.42
CA ASN A 506 -11.48 17.66 181.39
C ASN A 506 -10.31 18.51 180.84
N SER A 507 -9.03 18.16 181.00
CA SER A 507 -7.90 18.95 180.47
C SER A 507 -7.60 18.73 178.98
N GLY A 508 -8.18 17.70 178.35
CA GLY A 508 -8.06 17.46 176.91
C GLY A 508 -8.95 18.38 176.05
N LEU A 509 -10.05 18.89 176.61
CA LEU A 509 -11.02 19.73 175.89
C LEU A 509 -10.44 21.11 175.54
N ASP A 510 -9.68 21.72 176.45
CA ASP A 510 -9.06 23.03 176.21
C ASP A 510 -8.01 22.97 175.09
N GLN A 511 -7.23 21.89 175.02
CA GLN A 511 -6.22 21.69 173.97
C GLN A 511 -6.86 21.47 172.58
N ILE A 512 -8.02 20.80 172.53
CA ILE A 512 -8.79 20.65 171.29
C ILE A 512 -9.35 21.99 170.84
N MET A 513 -9.81 22.83 171.77
CA MET A 513 -10.35 24.16 171.48
C MET A 513 -9.28 25.07 170.85
N ASP A 514 -8.06 25.08 171.40
CA ASP A 514 -6.92 25.83 170.85
C ASP A 514 -6.50 25.36 169.45
N ASP A 515 -6.52 24.05 169.20
CA ASP A 515 -6.23 23.49 167.88
C ASP A 515 -7.34 23.83 166.87
N LEU A 516 -8.59 23.93 167.31
CA LEU A 516 -9.73 24.35 166.48
C LEU A 516 -9.65 25.83 166.13
N ASP A 517 -9.26 26.69 167.07
CA ASP A 517 -9.04 28.11 166.81
C ASP A 517 -7.83 28.35 165.88
N ARG A 518 -6.78 27.54 165.97
CA ARG A 518 -5.68 27.58 164.99
C ARG A 518 -6.13 27.16 163.59
N ALA A 519 -6.90 26.08 163.46
CA ALA A 519 -7.43 25.64 162.18
C ALA A 519 -8.38 26.69 161.56
N LYS A 520 -9.19 27.34 162.41
CA LYS A 520 -10.04 28.47 162.02
C LYS A 520 -9.22 29.67 161.52
N GLU A 521 -8.11 30.01 162.18
CA GLU A 521 -7.27 31.12 161.74
C GLU A 521 -6.49 30.78 160.45
N SER A 522 -6.05 29.54 160.25
CA SER A 522 -5.48 29.09 158.97
C SER A 522 -6.49 29.18 157.82
N LEU A 523 -7.77 28.85 158.06
CA LEU A 523 -8.83 29.02 157.06
C LEU A 523 -9.07 30.50 156.71
N ARG A 524 -8.94 31.38 157.70
CA ARG A 524 -9.06 32.81 157.49
C ARG A 524 -7.95 33.34 156.57
N TRP A 525 -6.70 32.94 156.79
CA TRP A 525 -5.59 33.34 155.92
C TRP A 525 -5.72 32.80 154.49
N ILE A 526 -6.26 31.59 154.29
CA ILE A 526 -6.50 31.01 152.95
C ILE A 526 -7.63 31.75 152.21
N LEU A 527 -8.60 32.32 152.92
CA LEU A 527 -9.69 33.11 152.35
C LEU A 527 -9.27 34.56 152.05
N GLU A 528 -8.28 35.09 152.78
CA GLU A 528 -7.77 36.46 152.60
C GLU A 528 -6.64 36.57 151.54
N ASP A 529 -6.02 35.46 151.12
CA ASP A 529 -4.95 35.42 150.09
C ASP A 529 -5.48 35.17 148.65
N LYS A 530 -6.74 35.55 148.35
CA LYS A 530 -7.35 35.45 147.01
C LYS A 530 -7.66 36.80 146.38
#